data_AF-A0AAX2DAN3-F1
#
_entry.id   AF-A0AAX2DAN3-F1
#
_cell.length_a   1.000
_cell.length_b   1.000
_cell.length_c   1.000
_cell.angle_alpha   90.00
_cell.angle_beta   90.00
_cell.angle_gamma   90.00
#
_symmetry.space_group_name_H-M   'P 1'
#
loop_
_entity.id
_entity.type
_entity.pdbx_description
1 polymer ?
#
loop_
_entity_poly.entity_id
_entity_poly.type
_entity_poly.pdbx_seq_one_letter_code
_entity_poly.pdbx_strand_id
1 'polypeptide(L)'
;MKTKQLLIACIACLSTSAWAIEPGPSSTAQQGTESWMQLQIRGVVASTNLQTVSAAEREMAMQRWLNSFNYPIPEFFDQDSGGEIGSSK
;
A
#
# COMPACT_ATOMS: atom_id res chain seq x y z
N MET A 1 34.91 10.29 35.63
CA MET A 1 35.37 10.34 34.22
C MET A 1 35.41 8.96 33.56
N LYS A 2 35.88 7.91 34.25
CA LYS A 2 35.97 6.53 33.74
C LYS A 2 34.63 5.92 33.26
N THR A 3 33.53 6.17 33.96
CA THR A 3 32.19 5.67 33.57
C THR A 3 31.66 6.30 32.28
N LYS A 4 31.89 7.61 32.10
CA LYS A 4 31.51 8.31 30.86
C LYS A 4 32.34 7.82 29.66
N GLN A 5 33.64 7.61 29.85
CA GLN A 5 34.53 7.07 28.81
C GLN A 5 34.15 5.64 28.43
N LEU A 6 33.74 4.82 29.40
CA LEU A 6 33.28 3.45 29.16
C LEU A 6 31.93 3.41 28.42
N LEU A 7 31.00 4.30 28.78
CA LEU A 7 29.74 4.46 28.04
C LEU A 7 29.95 4.89 26.58
N ILE A 8 30.87 5.83 26.33
CA ILE A 8 31.19 6.28 24.97
C ILE A 8 31.82 5.14 24.16
N ALA A 9 32.72 4.35 24.75
CA ALA A 9 33.29 3.18 24.10
C ALA A 9 32.24 2.11 23.79
N CYS A 10 31.28 1.87 24.70
CA CYS A 10 30.18 0.94 24.46
C CYS A 10 29.27 1.39 23.31
N ILE A 11 28.92 2.67 23.26
CA ILE A 11 28.07 3.23 22.18
C ILE A 11 28.81 3.17 20.83
N ALA A 12 30.11 3.42 20.80
CA ALA A 12 30.92 3.30 19.59
C ALA A 12 31.04 1.84 19.10
N CYS A 13 31.02 0.85 19.98
CA CYS A 13 31.04 -0.57 19.60
C CYS A 13 29.67 -1.13 19.21
N LEU A 14 28.57 -0.39 19.44
CA LEU A 14 27.20 -0.78 19.06
C LEU A 14 26.88 -0.45 17.58
N SER A 15 27.73 0.31 16.88
CA SER A 15 27.59 0.56 15.44
C SER A 15 28.07 -0.63 14.60
N THR A 16 27.63 -1.84 14.94
CA THR A 16 27.91 -3.03 14.15
C THR A 16 27.24 -2.87 12.79
N SER A 17 28.02 -3.14 11.75
CA SER A 17 27.63 -3.28 10.35
C SER A 17 26.21 -3.79 10.19
N ALA A 18 25.35 -3.00 9.54
CA ALA A 18 24.10 -3.52 8.99
C ALA A 18 24.45 -4.71 8.10
N TRP A 19 24.13 -5.92 8.55
CA TRP A 19 24.21 -7.11 7.72
C TRP A 19 23.13 -6.94 6.64
N ALA A 20 23.48 -6.24 5.57
CA ALA A 20 22.74 -6.35 4.33
C ALA A 20 22.86 -7.81 3.92
N ILE A 21 21.71 -8.48 3.79
CA ILE A 21 21.60 -9.80 3.18
C ILE A 21 22.46 -9.78 1.91
N GLU A 22 23.39 -10.74 1.79
CA GLU A 22 24.21 -10.89 0.59
C GLU A 22 23.28 -10.89 -0.63
N PRO A 23 23.64 -10.20 -1.73
CA PRO A 23 22.91 -10.27 -2.98
C PRO A 23 23.06 -11.67 -3.57
N GLY A 24 22.34 -12.62 -3.00
CA GLY A 24 22.15 -13.99 -3.46
C GLY A 24 20.73 -14.15 -4.00
N PRO A 25 20.44 -15.25 -4.72
CA PRO A 25 19.09 -15.55 -5.15
C PRO A 25 18.17 -15.54 -3.93
N SER A 26 17.00 -14.92 -4.05
CA SER A 26 16.03 -14.93 -2.96
C SER A 26 15.78 -16.37 -2.49
N SER A 27 15.69 -16.53 -1.16
CA SER A 27 15.31 -17.82 -0.60
C SER A 27 14.03 -18.32 -1.27
N THR A 28 13.79 -19.62 -1.30
CA THR A 28 12.59 -20.19 -1.95
C THR A 28 11.28 -19.55 -1.46
N ALA A 29 11.23 -19.14 -0.19
CA ALA A 29 10.12 -18.40 0.39
C ALA A 29 9.99 -16.94 -0.09
N GLN A 30 11.09 -16.31 -0.50
CA GLN A 30 11.14 -14.91 -0.95
C GLN A 30 11.01 -14.74 -2.47
N GLN A 31 11.17 -15.79 -3.26
CA GLN A 31 11.06 -15.74 -4.73
C GLN A 31 9.70 -15.21 -5.20
N GLY A 32 8.62 -15.62 -4.54
CA GLY A 32 7.28 -15.09 -4.80
C GLY A 32 7.24 -13.56 -4.66
N THR A 33 7.70 -13.05 -3.52
CA THR A 33 7.76 -11.60 -3.25
C THR A 33 8.63 -10.87 -4.27
N GLU A 34 9.81 -11.40 -4.59
CA GLU A 34 10.70 -10.78 -5.57
C GLU A 34 10.08 -10.72 -6.96
N SER A 35 9.41 -11.80 -7.40
CA SER A 35 8.69 -11.81 -8.67
C SER A 35 7.60 -10.74 -8.73
N TRP A 36 6.80 -10.59 -7.66
CA TRP A 36 5.77 -9.55 -7.58
C TRP A 36 6.37 -8.14 -7.63
N MET A 37 7.47 -7.90 -6.90
CA MET A 37 8.17 -6.61 -6.96
C MET A 37 8.71 -6.31 -8.35
N GLN A 38 9.30 -7.30 -9.03
CA GLN A 38 9.81 -7.13 -10.39
C GLN A 38 8.67 -6.83 -11.37
N LEU A 39 7.51 -7.49 -11.25
CA LEU A 39 6.33 -7.21 -12.08
C LEU A 39 5.82 -5.77 -11.89
N GLN A 40 5.77 -5.30 -10.65
CA GLN A 40 5.35 -3.93 -10.32
C GLN A 40 6.33 -2.88 -10.85
N ILE A 41 7.63 -3.04 -10.57
CA ILE A 41 8.67 -2.07 -10.96
C ILE A 41 8.78 -1.95 -12.49
N ARG A 42 8.75 -3.10 -13.19
CA ARG A 42 8.93 -3.12 -14.64
C ARG A 42 7.64 -2.78 -15.41
N GLY A 43 6.48 -2.80 -14.75
CA GLY A 43 5.20 -2.55 -15.40
C GLY A 43 4.85 -3.56 -16.50
N VAL A 44 5.39 -4.78 -16.45
CA VAL A 44 5.20 -5.81 -17.51
C VAL A 44 3.73 -6.18 -17.68
N VAL A 45 2.95 -6.08 -16.60
CA VAL A 45 1.50 -6.37 -16.57
C VAL A 45 0.67 -5.08 -16.47
N ALA A 46 1.24 -3.93 -16.84
CA ALA A 46 0.47 -2.71 -16.93
C ALA A 46 -0.61 -2.85 -18.02
N SER A 47 -1.84 -2.41 -17.71
CA SER A 47 -2.93 -2.40 -18.68
C SER A 47 -2.57 -1.58 -19.91
N THR A 48 -2.78 -2.14 -21.10
CA THR A 48 -2.66 -1.43 -22.37
C THR A 48 -3.82 -0.46 -22.62
N ASN A 49 -4.95 -0.65 -21.91
CA ASN A 49 -6.10 0.24 -21.99
C ASN A 49 -5.83 1.48 -21.16
N LEU A 50 -5.63 2.61 -21.85
CA LEU A 50 -5.48 3.92 -21.22
C LEU A 50 -6.82 4.35 -20.63
N GLN A 51 -6.87 4.48 -19.30
CA GLN A 51 -8.01 5.07 -18.61
C GLN A 51 -7.90 6.60 -18.69
N THR A 52 -8.29 7.17 -19.83
CA THR A 52 -8.36 8.63 -20.00
C THR A 52 -9.67 9.13 -19.43
N VAL A 53 -9.59 9.98 -18.41
CA VAL A 53 -10.75 10.67 -17.83
C VAL A 53 -10.67 12.12 -18.27
N SER A 54 -11.77 12.67 -18.81
CA SER A 54 -11.83 14.09 -19.14
C SER A 54 -11.71 14.95 -17.87
N ALA A 55 -11.31 16.22 -18.03
CA ALA A 55 -11.22 17.13 -16.88
C ALA A 55 -12.58 17.27 -16.14
N ALA A 56 -13.69 17.27 -16.87
CA ALA A 56 -15.04 17.35 -16.30
C ALA A 56 -15.42 16.10 -15.49
N GLU A 57 -15.11 14.90 -15.99
CA GLU A 57 -15.36 13.65 -15.27
C GLU A 57 -14.50 13.52 -14.03
N ARG A 58 -13.24 13.99 -14.09
CA ARG A 58 -12.35 14.05 -12.93
C ARG A 58 -12.93 14.96 -11.84
N GLU A 59 -13.44 16.13 -12.23
CA GLU A 59 -14.07 17.07 -11.29
C GLU A 59 -15.35 16.47 -10.68
N MET A 60 -16.21 15.83 -11.47
CA MET A 60 -17.40 15.15 -10.94
C MET A 60 -17.05 14.01 -9.98
N ALA A 61 -16.01 13.23 -10.27
CA ALA A 61 -15.53 12.19 -9.36
C ALA A 61 -15.00 12.79 -8.05
N MET A 62 -14.25 13.89 -8.13
CA MET A 62 -13.78 14.63 -6.95
C MET A 62 -14.94 15.17 -6.12
N GLN A 63 -15.94 15.78 -6.78
CA GLN A 63 -17.14 16.28 -6.11
C GLN A 63 -17.91 15.17 -5.40
N ARG A 64 -18.07 13.99 -6.04
CA ARG A 64 -18.70 12.82 -5.42
C ARG A 64 -17.93 12.36 -4.18
N TRP A 65 -16.61 12.33 -4.26
CA TRP A 65 -15.76 11.97 -3.13
C TRP A 65 -15.90 12.96 -1.98
N LEU A 66 -15.87 14.27 -2.24
CA LEU A 66 -16.12 15.30 -1.22
C LEU A 66 -17.52 15.17 -0.62
N ASN A 67 -18.53 14.94 -1.45
CA ASN A 67 -19.91 14.73 -0.98
C ASN A 67 -20.06 13.50 -0.09
N SER A 68 -19.22 12.47 -0.26
CA SER A 68 -19.30 11.25 0.57
C SER A 68 -19.06 11.50 2.06
N PHE A 69 -18.32 12.55 2.41
CA PHE A 69 -18.06 12.93 3.80
C PHE A 69 -19.21 13.71 4.45
N ASN A 70 -20.15 14.22 3.65
CA ASN A 70 -21.31 14.96 4.17
C ASN A 70 -22.40 14.02 4.70
N TYR A 71 -22.35 12.74 4.35
CA TYR A 71 -23.33 11.76 4.81
C TYR A 71 -22.82 11.10 6.09
N PRO A 72 -23.58 11.18 7.20
CA PRO A 72 -23.23 10.45 8.41
C PRO A 72 -23.26 8.95 8.11
N ILE A 73 -22.32 8.21 8.70
CA ILE A 73 -22.35 6.74 8.67
C ILE A 73 -23.54 6.30 9.53
N PRO A 74 -24.50 5.54 8.99
CA PRO A 74 -25.59 5.01 9.80
C PRO A 74 -25.06 4.01 10.83
N GLU A 75 -25.57 4.07 12.06
CA GLU A 75 -25.26 3.08 13.10
C GLU A 75 -25.82 1.69 12.74
N PHE A 76 -26.91 1.66 11.98
CA PHE A 76 -27.56 0.45 11.50
C PHE A 76 -27.92 0.61 10.02
N PHE A 77 -27.70 -0.43 9.23
CA PHE A 77 -28.23 -0.56 7.89
C PHE A 77 -29.50 -1.41 7.97
N ASP A 78 -30.63 -0.90 7.45
CA ASP A 78 -31.84 -1.72 7.34
C ASP A 78 -31.58 -2.89 6.41
N GLN A 79 -32.19 -4.05 6.71
CA GLN A 79 -31.98 -5.27 5.92
C GLN A 79 -32.42 -5.10 4.45
N ASP A 80 -33.36 -4.19 4.20
CA ASP A 80 -33.88 -3.83 2.88
C ASP A 80 -33.19 -2.60 2.26
N SER A 81 -32.14 -2.06 2.90
CA SER A 81 -31.37 -0.91 2.38
C SER A 81 -30.37 -1.28 1.27
N GLY A 82 -30.16 -2.59 1.05
CA GLY A 82 -29.41 -3.09 -0.10
C GLY A 82 -30.23 -2.97 -1.40
N GLY A 83 -29.56 -2.77 -2.53
CA GLY A 83 -30.24 -2.75 -3.83
C GLY A 83 -30.94 -4.08 -4.14
N GLU A 84 -32.12 -4.03 -4.73
CA GLU A 84 -32.85 -5.22 -5.19
C GLU A 84 -32.11 -5.88 -6.36
N ILE A 85 -31.69 -7.13 -6.20
CA ILE A 85 -31.20 -7.94 -7.32
C ILE A 85 -32.43 -8.41 -8.09
N GLY A 86 -32.76 -7.71 -9.17
CA GLY A 86 -33.82 -8.11 -10.09
C GLY A 86 -33.54 -9.50 -10.66
N SER A 87 -34.32 -10.50 -10.24
CA SER A 87 -34.28 -11.84 -10.83
C SER A 87 -34.91 -11.77 -12.22
N SER A 88 -34.09 -11.60 -13.24
CA SER A 88 -34.53 -11.66 -14.63
C SER A 88 -34.83 -13.13 -14.96
N LYS A 89 -36.09 -13.41 -15.30
CA LYS A 89 -36.60 -14.71 -15.71
C LYS A 89 -36.47 -14.91 -17.21
#